data_AF-A0A238Z9W2-F1
#
_entry.id   AF-A0A238Z9W2-F1
#
_cell.length_a   1.000
_cell.length_b   1.000
_cell.length_c   1.000
_cell.angle_alpha   90.00
_cell.angle_beta   90.00
_cell.angle_gamma   90.00
#
_symmetry.space_group_name_H-M   'P 1'
#
loop_
_entity.id
_entity.type
_entity.pdbx_description
1 polymer ?
#
loop_
_entity_poly.entity_id
_entity_poly.type
_entity_poly.pdbx_seq_one_letter_code
_entity_poly.pdbx_strand_id
1 'polypeptide(L)'
;MSLISFIKEAGEKLFGTNQAVAAESQGADPVATANAEASKAVLNYIHKMELNADDLQVDFDGATGKVTVSGTAATQEIKEKILLCCGNINGVSDVVDNLKVKEEGEAPVFYTVVRGDTLSKIAKEHYGNANSYMKIFEANKPMLSHPDKIYPGQTLRIPK
;
A
#
# COMPACT_ATOMS: atom_id res chain seq x y z
N MET A 1 -0.05 -16.88 3.03
CA MET A 1 0.86 -15.72 3.09
C MET A 1 1.11 -15.29 1.67
N SER A 2 0.54 -14.16 1.27
CA SER A 2 0.78 -13.57 -0.04
C SER A 2 1.85 -12.49 0.09
N LEU A 3 2.63 -12.25 -0.95
CA LEU A 3 3.61 -11.16 -0.99
C LEU A 3 3.27 -10.30 -2.20
N ILE A 4 3.13 -9.00 -1.96
CA ILE A 4 2.84 -8.02 -3.00
C ILE A 4 4.08 -7.13 -3.09
N SER A 5 4.71 -7.10 -4.27
CA SER A 5 5.86 -6.24 -4.52
C SER A 5 5.43 -4.87 -5.03
N PHE A 6 6.12 -3.84 -4.56
CA PHE A 6 5.88 -2.43 -4.84
C PHE A 6 7.17 -1.77 -5.29
N ILE A 7 7.03 -0.59 -5.91
CA ILE A 7 8.19 0.20 -6.33
C ILE A 7 8.63 1.04 -5.13
N LYS A 8 9.77 0.69 -4.53
CA LYS A 8 10.35 1.34 -3.34
C LYS A 8 10.41 2.87 -3.44
N GLU A 9 10.67 3.41 -4.62
CA GLU A 9 10.81 4.86 -4.84
C GLU A 9 9.47 5.58 -5.11
N ALA A 10 8.39 4.84 -5.36
CA ALA A 10 7.08 5.41 -5.69
C ALA A 10 6.12 5.31 -4.50
N GLY A 11 5.64 6.45 -4.00
CA GLY A 11 4.70 6.42 -2.88
C GLY A 11 4.54 7.73 -2.13
N GLU A 12 3.57 7.74 -1.23
CA GLU A 12 3.40 8.80 -0.23
C GLU A 12 4.63 8.83 0.68
N LYS A 13 5.20 10.02 0.90
CA LYS A 13 6.35 10.20 1.78
C LYS A 13 5.88 10.25 3.24
N LEU A 14 5.62 9.08 3.83
CA LEU A 14 5.24 8.99 5.24
C LEU A 14 6.46 8.94 6.17
N PHE A 15 7.60 8.50 5.66
CA PHE A 15 8.86 8.55 6.38
C PHE A 15 9.54 9.88 6.05
N GLY A 16 9.63 10.78 7.03
CA GLY A 16 10.41 12.01 6.89
C GLY A 16 11.85 11.68 6.46
N THR A 17 12.52 12.63 5.82
CA THR A 17 13.84 12.56 5.14
C THR A 17 15.03 12.05 5.99
N ASN A 18 14.80 11.40 7.14
CA ASN A 18 15.78 10.83 8.05
C ASN A 18 15.94 9.31 7.96
N GLN A 19 15.36 8.61 6.98
CA GLN A 19 15.86 7.27 6.63
C GLN A 19 17.16 7.31 5.79
N ALA A 20 17.58 8.50 5.36
CA ALA A 20 18.87 8.74 4.72
C ALA A 20 19.93 9.24 5.74
N VAL A 21 20.06 8.56 6.88
CA VAL A 21 21.29 8.59 7.69
C VAL A 21 21.49 7.23 8.37
N ALA A 22 21.42 6.15 7.58
CA ALA A 22 21.99 4.86 7.96
C ALA A 22 23.51 4.81 7.69
N ALA A 23 24.20 5.93 7.94
CA ALA A 23 25.64 5.97 8.09
C ALA A 23 25.92 6.83 9.32
N GLU A 24 26.48 6.18 10.35
CA GLU A 24 27.15 6.77 11.51
C GLU A 24 26.24 7.23 12.68
N SER A 25 25.93 6.30 13.59
CA SER A 25 26.56 6.30 14.92
C SER A 25 25.99 5.19 15.83
N GLN A 26 26.82 4.83 16.80
CA GLN A 26 26.80 3.63 17.62
C GLN A 26 25.75 3.67 18.74
N GLY A 27 25.18 2.51 19.08
CA GLY A 27 24.51 2.24 20.37
C GLY A 27 22.98 2.19 20.29
N ALA A 28 22.43 0.98 20.52
CA ALA A 28 21.00 0.61 20.49
C ALA A 28 20.32 0.84 19.12
N ASP A 29 20.16 -0.26 18.35
CA ASP A 29 19.72 -0.31 16.95
C ASP A 29 18.83 0.87 16.48
N PRO A 30 19.41 1.94 15.90
CA PRO A 30 18.64 3.08 15.38
C PRO A 30 17.66 2.66 14.27
N VAL A 31 17.92 1.51 13.65
CA VAL A 31 17.05 0.86 12.68
C VAL A 31 15.75 0.38 13.34
N ALA A 32 15.79 -0.19 14.54
CA ALA A 32 14.60 -0.71 15.23
C ALA A 32 13.66 0.41 15.69
N THR A 33 14.22 1.55 16.14
CA THR A 33 13.43 2.73 16.51
C THR A 33 12.79 3.38 15.28
N ALA A 34 13.55 3.55 14.19
CA ALA A 34 13.02 4.06 12.92
C ALA A 34 11.94 3.14 12.32
N ASN A 35 12.14 1.83 12.42
CA ASN A 35 11.16 0.81 12.04
C ASN A 35 9.87 0.93 12.86
N ALA A 36 9.98 1.07 14.18
CA ALA A 36 8.82 1.25 15.05
C ALA A 36 8.07 2.56 14.78
N GLU A 37 8.78 3.65 14.48
CA GLU A 37 8.16 4.92 14.06
C GLU A 37 7.47 4.80 12.70
N ALA A 38 8.10 4.13 11.74
CA ALA A 38 7.52 3.83 10.44
C ALA A 38 6.22 3.01 10.57
N SER A 39 6.24 1.94 11.36
CA SER A 39 5.07 1.12 11.68
C SER A 39 3.91 1.97 12.24
N LYS A 40 4.21 2.88 13.18
CA LYS A 40 3.21 3.80 13.76
C LYS A 40 2.69 4.80 12.73
N ALA A 41 3.54 5.34 11.86
CA ALA A 41 3.13 6.25 10.79
C ALA A 41 2.18 5.55 9.80
N VAL A 42 2.49 4.30 9.44
CA VAL A 42 1.63 3.47 8.58
C VAL A 42 0.29 3.20 9.27
N LEU A 43 0.28 2.82 10.56
CA LEU A 43 -0.95 2.64 11.33
C LEU A 43 -1.81 3.91 11.36
N ASN A 44 -1.21 5.06 11.64
CA ASN A 44 -1.91 6.36 11.62
C ASN A 44 -2.49 6.66 10.23
N TYR A 45 -1.78 6.30 9.16
CA TYR A 45 -2.25 6.47 7.78
C TYR A 45 -3.44 5.55 7.48
N ILE A 46 -3.38 4.29 7.90
CA ILE A 46 -4.51 3.34 7.79
C ILE A 46 -5.74 3.87 8.54
N HIS A 47 -5.55 4.36 9.77
CA HIS A 47 -6.64 4.95 10.56
C HIS A 47 -7.22 6.21 9.90
N LYS A 48 -6.37 7.07 9.32
CA LYS A 48 -6.80 8.25 8.55
C LYS A 48 -7.63 7.89 7.31
N MET A 49 -7.35 6.73 6.71
CA MET A 49 -8.09 6.19 5.57
C MET A 49 -9.37 5.44 5.98
N GLU A 50 -9.71 5.42 7.29
CA GLU A 50 -10.88 4.74 7.86
C GLU A 50 -10.93 3.23 7.54
N LEU A 51 -9.74 2.62 7.38
CA LEU A 51 -9.60 1.19 7.08
C LEU A 51 -9.50 0.40 8.39
N ASN A 52 -10.63 -0.15 8.84
CA ASN A 52 -10.73 -0.86 10.12
C ASN A 52 -10.43 -2.35 9.97
N ALA A 53 -9.44 -2.85 10.71
CA ALA A 53 -9.18 -4.29 10.90
C ALA A 53 -9.01 -4.59 12.39
N ASP A 54 -9.53 -5.73 12.83
CA ASP A 54 -9.36 -6.24 14.20
C ASP A 54 -7.90 -6.71 14.38
N ASP A 55 -7.29 -6.41 15.52
CA ASP A 55 -5.91 -6.81 15.86
C ASP A 55 -4.88 -6.44 14.77
N LEU A 56 -5.03 -5.26 14.16
CA LEU A 56 -4.13 -4.78 13.13
C LEU A 56 -2.74 -4.48 13.71
N GLN A 57 -1.75 -5.21 13.25
CA GLN A 57 -0.35 -5.01 13.57
C GLN A 57 0.44 -4.84 12.27
N VAL A 58 1.19 -3.75 12.20
CA VAL A 58 2.07 -3.41 11.08
C VAL A 58 3.50 -3.41 11.60
N ASP A 59 4.37 -4.14 10.93
CA ASP A 59 5.80 -4.19 11.21
C ASP A 59 6.56 -3.77 9.94
N PHE A 60 7.38 -2.72 10.03
CA PHE A 60 8.20 -2.26 8.92
C PHE A 60 9.67 -2.63 9.17
N ASP A 61 10.27 -3.32 8.21
CA ASP A 61 11.70 -3.59 8.16
C ASP A 61 12.37 -2.63 7.16
N GLY A 62 12.95 -1.55 7.67
CA GLY A 62 13.68 -0.56 6.88
C GLY A 62 14.98 -1.07 6.24
N ALA A 63 15.54 -2.19 6.70
CA ALA A 63 16.74 -2.76 6.09
C ALA A 63 16.42 -3.35 4.70
N THR A 64 15.25 -3.98 4.56
CA THR A 64 14.79 -4.58 3.30
C THR A 64 13.68 -3.77 2.60
N GLY A 65 13.06 -2.82 3.30
CA GLY A 65 11.87 -2.12 2.84
C GLY A 65 10.62 -3.00 2.89
N LYS A 66 10.57 -3.99 3.78
CA LYS A 66 9.47 -4.95 3.86
C LYS A 66 8.46 -4.54 4.91
N VAL A 67 7.19 -4.48 4.57
CA VAL A 67 6.09 -4.26 5.53
C VAL A 67 5.37 -5.58 5.76
N THR A 68 5.28 -6.02 7.00
CA THR A 68 4.43 -7.15 7.39
C THR A 68 3.15 -6.61 8.00
N VAL A 69 2.01 -6.99 7.42
CA VAL A 69 0.70 -6.61 7.93
C VAL A 69 -0.04 -7.85 8.40
N SER A 70 -0.43 -7.85 9.68
CA SER A 70 -1.20 -8.92 10.32
C SER A 70 -2.45 -8.36 11.00
N GLY A 71 -3.46 -9.21 11.16
CA GLY A 71 -4.74 -8.83 11.75
C GLY A 71 -5.90 -9.56 11.08
N THR A 72 -7.12 -9.11 11.36
CA THR A 72 -8.36 -9.67 10.80
C THR A 72 -9.20 -8.56 10.18
N ALA A 73 -9.30 -8.55 8.86
CA ALA A 73 -10.18 -7.65 8.13
C ALA A 73 -11.60 -8.22 8.07
N ALA A 74 -12.62 -7.35 8.16
CA ALA A 74 -14.02 -7.77 8.02
C ALA A 74 -14.31 -8.31 6.62
N THR A 75 -13.85 -7.60 5.58
CA THR A 75 -14.04 -7.98 4.18
C THR A 75 -12.72 -8.00 3.43
N GLN A 76 -12.69 -8.76 2.34
CA GLN A 76 -11.52 -8.88 1.49
C GLN A 76 -11.09 -7.52 0.90
N GLU A 77 -12.05 -6.66 0.58
CA GLU A 77 -11.76 -5.30 0.10
C GLU A 77 -10.97 -4.47 1.13
N ILE A 78 -11.32 -4.54 2.42
CA ILE A 78 -10.61 -3.79 3.46
C ILE A 78 -9.16 -4.27 3.57
N LYS A 79 -8.96 -5.59 3.58
CA LYS A 79 -7.63 -6.20 3.59
C LYS A 79 -6.77 -5.67 2.43
N GLU A 80 -7.32 -5.68 1.23
CA GLU A 80 -6.61 -5.27 0.01
C GLU A 80 -6.30 -3.78 0.00
N LYS A 81 -7.24 -2.96 0.47
CA LYS A 81 -7.02 -1.52 0.66
C LYS A 81 -5.91 -1.27 1.67
N ILE A 82 -5.86 -2.00 2.78
CA ILE A 82 -4.78 -1.88 3.78
C ILE A 82 -3.43 -2.25 3.15
N LEU A 83 -3.36 -3.36 2.42
CA LEU A 83 -2.14 -3.80 1.74
C LEU A 83 -1.64 -2.76 0.74
N LEU A 84 -2.54 -2.21 -0.06
CA LEU A 84 -2.23 -1.16 -1.02
C LEU A 84 -1.78 0.14 -0.33
N CYS A 85 -2.42 0.47 0.79
CA CYS A 85 -2.10 1.61 1.65
C CYS A 85 -0.68 1.52 2.21
N CYS A 86 -0.28 0.32 2.63
CA CYS A 86 1.06 0.06 3.11
C CYS A 86 2.10 0.05 1.98
N GLY A 87 1.75 -0.45 0.80
CA GLY A 87 2.71 -0.62 -0.30
C GLY A 87 2.95 0.64 -1.12
N ASN A 88 1.97 1.54 -1.23
CA ASN A 88 2.11 2.83 -1.91
C ASN A 88 2.83 3.89 -1.04
N ILE A 89 3.72 3.47 -0.15
CA ILE A 89 4.52 4.32 0.72
C ILE A 89 5.95 4.30 0.21
N ASN A 90 6.56 5.48 0.09
CA ASN A 90 7.96 5.58 -0.32
C ASN A 90 8.84 4.86 0.71
N GLY A 91 9.69 3.93 0.26
CA GLY A 91 10.54 3.08 1.10
C GLY A 91 10.07 1.63 1.20
N VAL A 92 8.86 1.32 0.72
CA VAL A 92 8.29 -0.04 0.77
C VAL A 92 8.52 -0.77 -0.55
N SER A 93 9.25 -1.88 -0.49
CA SER A 93 9.52 -2.77 -1.62
C SER A 93 8.56 -3.95 -1.65
N ASP A 94 8.22 -4.51 -0.48
CA ASP A 94 7.41 -5.72 -0.38
C ASP A 94 6.46 -5.62 0.79
N VAL A 95 5.18 -5.97 0.57
CA VAL A 95 4.19 -6.09 1.63
C VAL A 95 3.83 -7.56 1.79
N VAL A 96 4.09 -8.08 2.98
CA VAL A 96 3.71 -9.44 3.38
C VAL A 96 2.30 -9.41 3.97
N ASP A 97 1.41 -10.12 3.30
CA ASP A 97 0.04 -10.32 3.71
C ASP A 97 -0.07 -11.49 4.70
N ASN A 98 -0.32 -11.15 5.96
CA ASN A 98 -0.71 -12.07 7.02
C ASN A 98 -2.10 -11.71 7.60
N LEU A 99 -2.91 -10.96 6.84
CA LEU A 99 -4.28 -10.60 7.23
C LEU A 99 -5.22 -11.78 6.96
N LYS A 100 -6.06 -12.08 7.96
CA LYS A 100 -7.22 -12.96 7.80
C LYS A 100 -8.43 -12.14 7.36
N VAL A 101 -9.33 -12.77 6.62
CA VAL A 101 -10.57 -12.15 6.16
C VAL A 101 -11.75 -12.92 6.75
N LYS A 102 -12.75 -12.21 7.29
CA LYS A 102 -14.01 -12.85 7.73
C LYS A 102 -14.92 -13.17 6.54
N GLU A 103 -15.04 -12.24 5.59
CA GLU A 103 -15.79 -12.44 4.35
C GLU A 103 -14.88 -12.48 3.12
N GLU A 104 -14.65 -13.69 2.62
CA GLU A 104 -13.93 -13.92 1.37
C GLU A 104 -14.73 -13.33 0.20
N GLY A 105 -14.05 -12.49 -0.59
CA GLY A 105 -14.64 -11.77 -1.70
C GLY A 105 -13.90 -12.08 -3.00
N GLU A 106 -14.26 -11.36 -4.05
CA GLU A 106 -13.57 -11.52 -5.32
C GLU A 106 -12.17 -10.90 -5.26
N ALA A 107 -11.15 -11.69 -5.63
CA ALA A 107 -9.77 -11.22 -5.61
C ALA A 107 -9.53 -10.19 -6.74
N PRO A 108 -9.08 -8.97 -6.41
CA PRO A 108 -8.78 -7.95 -7.38
C PRO A 108 -7.49 -8.28 -8.09
N VAL A 109 -7.25 -7.55 -9.17
CA VAL A 109 -5.93 -7.49 -9.81
C VAL A 109 -5.21 -6.26 -9.27
N PHE A 110 -3.99 -6.45 -8.77
CA PHE A 110 -3.11 -5.33 -8.45
C PHE A 110 -2.32 -4.96 -9.70
N TYR A 111 -2.42 -3.69 -10.12
CA TYR A 111 -1.69 -3.17 -11.27
C TYR A 111 -0.78 -2.03 -10.86
N THR A 112 0.50 -2.13 -11.22
CA THR A 112 1.47 -1.06 -10.99
C THR A 112 1.50 -0.12 -12.19
N VAL A 113 1.13 1.14 -11.97
CA VAL A 113 1.06 2.19 -12.99
C VAL A 113 2.43 2.40 -13.61
N VAL A 114 2.52 2.36 -14.93
CA VAL A 114 3.76 2.65 -15.65
C VAL A 114 3.74 4.09 -16.17
N ARG A 115 4.92 4.66 -16.42
CA ARG A 115 5.02 6.02 -16.98
C ARG A 115 4.24 6.13 -18.29
N GLY A 116 3.28 7.05 -18.32
CA GLY A 116 2.41 7.29 -19.48
C GLY A 116 1.06 6.55 -19.43
N ASP A 117 0.77 5.82 -18.36
CA ASP A 117 -0.55 5.24 -18.14
C ASP A 117 -1.54 6.28 -17.58
N THR A 118 -2.81 6.11 -17.96
CA THR A 118 -3.96 6.83 -17.42
C THR A 118 -4.97 5.81 -16.93
N LEU A 119 -5.83 6.17 -15.98
CA LEU A 119 -6.86 5.23 -15.50
C LEU A 119 -7.74 4.70 -16.64
N SER A 120 -8.06 5.52 -17.62
CA SER A 120 -8.84 5.09 -18.80
C SER A 120 -8.08 4.07 -19.65
N LYS A 121 -6.76 4.21 -19.79
CA LYS A 121 -5.94 3.24 -20.52
C LYS A 121 -5.88 1.90 -19.76
N ILE A 122 -5.66 1.95 -18.46
CA ILE A 122 -5.66 0.77 -17.58
C ILE A 122 -7.02 0.08 -17.61
N ALA A 123 -8.11 0.85 -17.50
CA ALA A 123 -9.47 0.30 -17.59
C ALA A 123 -9.76 -0.34 -18.95
N LYS A 124 -9.26 0.25 -20.04
CA LYS A 124 -9.38 -0.35 -21.37
C LYS A 124 -8.62 -1.67 -21.47
N GLU A 125 -7.45 -1.77 -20.85
CA GLU A 125 -6.63 -2.98 -20.88
C GLU A 125 -7.25 -4.11 -20.05
N HIS A 126 -7.77 -3.79 -18.86
CA HIS A 126 -8.32 -4.78 -17.93
C HIS A 126 -9.80 -5.11 -18.14
N TYR A 127 -10.64 -4.13 -18.52
CA TYR A 127 -12.08 -4.33 -18.74
C TYR A 127 -12.48 -4.28 -20.21
N GLY A 128 -11.57 -3.98 -21.14
CA GLY A 128 -11.91 -3.70 -22.53
C GLY A 128 -12.61 -2.34 -22.75
N ASN A 129 -12.88 -1.59 -21.68
CA ASN A 129 -13.64 -0.34 -21.73
C ASN A 129 -12.95 0.80 -20.98
N ALA A 130 -12.54 1.82 -21.72
CA ALA A 130 -11.89 3.01 -21.17
C ALA A 130 -12.79 3.79 -20.19
N ASN A 131 -14.12 3.71 -20.34
CA ASN A 131 -15.08 4.36 -19.45
C ASN A 131 -15.22 3.67 -18.09
N SER A 132 -14.68 2.45 -17.93
CA SER A 132 -14.70 1.72 -16.65
C SER A 132 -13.66 2.22 -15.64
N TYR A 133 -12.92 3.29 -15.97
CA TYR A 133 -11.95 3.93 -15.08
C TYR A 133 -12.56 4.40 -13.74
N MET A 134 -13.85 4.74 -13.73
CA MET A 134 -14.59 5.09 -12.52
C MET A 134 -14.61 3.94 -11.50
N LYS A 135 -14.68 2.67 -11.95
CA LYS A 135 -14.63 1.51 -11.05
C LYS A 135 -13.29 1.41 -10.33
N ILE A 136 -12.19 1.64 -11.07
CA ILE A 136 -10.84 1.67 -10.50
C ILE A 136 -10.75 2.82 -9.51
N PHE A 137 -11.22 4.00 -9.89
CA PHE A 137 -11.21 5.16 -9.00
C PHE A 137 -11.96 4.90 -7.69
N GLU A 138 -13.17 4.37 -7.75
CA GLU A 138 -14.00 4.04 -6.57
C GLU A 138 -13.35 2.96 -5.70
N ALA A 139 -12.78 1.91 -6.29
CA ALA A 139 -12.11 0.84 -5.57
C ALA A 139 -10.86 1.31 -4.80
N ASN A 140 -10.22 2.40 -5.24
CA ASN A 140 -9.02 2.96 -4.62
C ASN A 140 -9.31 4.19 -3.74
N LYS A 141 -10.58 4.60 -3.56
CA LYS A 141 -10.93 5.60 -2.56
C LYS A 141 -10.81 5.02 -1.14
N PRO A 142 -10.42 5.83 -0.14
CA PRO A 142 -10.09 7.26 -0.19
C PRO A 142 -8.64 7.59 -0.60
N MET A 143 -7.80 6.59 -0.86
CA MET A 143 -6.38 6.79 -1.17
C MET A 143 -6.14 7.56 -2.47
N LEU A 144 -6.99 7.34 -3.47
CA LEU A 144 -6.98 8.09 -4.72
C LEU A 144 -8.04 9.21 -4.65
N SER A 145 -7.58 10.46 -4.55
CA SER A 145 -8.47 11.64 -4.44
C SER A 145 -9.04 12.11 -5.78
N HIS A 146 -8.35 11.83 -6.89
CA HIS A 146 -8.77 12.22 -8.23
C HIS A 146 -8.36 11.17 -9.26
N PRO A 147 -9.18 10.88 -10.29
CA PRO A 147 -8.85 9.86 -11.29
C PRO A 147 -7.52 10.11 -12.00
N ASP A 148 -7.21 11.36 -12.34
CA ASP A 148 -5.94 11.69 -13.01
C ASP A 148 -4.73 11.84 -12.07
N LYS A 149 -4.93 11.78 -10.75
CA LYS A 149 -3.84 11.90 -9.77
C LYS A 149 -3.18 10.55 -9.50
N ILE A 150 -2.76 9.89 -10.57
CA ILE A 150 -1.95 8.68 -10.49
C ILE A 150 -0.49 8.99 -10.85
N TYR A 151 0.45 8.28 -10.25
CA TYR A 151 1.88 8.43 -10.54
C TYR A 151 2.53 7.10 -10.95
N PRO A 152 3.60 7.14 -11.76
CA PRO A 152 4.34 5.94 -12.12
C PRO A 152 4.87 5.23 -10.87
N GLY A 153 4.64 3.93 -10.79
CA GLY A 153 4.97 3.07 -9.66
C GLY A 153 3.90 2.97 -8.57
N GLN A 154 2.82 3.76 -8.67
CA GLN A 154 1.65 3.57 -7.83
C GLN A 154 1.00 2.23 -8.17
N THR A 155 0.73 1.41 -7.17
CA THR A 155 -0.08 0.21 -7.36
C THR A 155 -1.54 0.55 -7.12
N LEU A 156 -2.42 0.07 -8.00
CA LEU A 156 -3.86 0.29 -7.97
C LEU A 156 -4.59 -1.05 -7.86
N ARG A 157 -5.67 -1.05 -7.09
CA ARG A 157 -6.64 -2.14 -7.03
C ARG A 157 -7.58 -2.06 -8.22
N ILE A 158 -7.63 -3.11 -9.03
CA ILE A 158 -8.58 -3.26 -10.13
C ILE A 158 -9.59 -4.33 -9.71
N PRO A 159 -10.83 -3.95 -9.34
CA PRO A 159 -11.88 -4.92 -9.01
C PRO A 159 -12.22 -5.75 -10.26
N LYS A 160 -12.61 -7.02 -10.11
CA LYS A 160 -13.11 -7.79 -11.25
C LYS A 160 -14.60 -7.52 -11.50
#